data_AF-A0A4Q2Z9Y0-F1
#
_entry.id   AF-A0A4Q2Z9Y0-F1
#
_cell.length_a   1.000
_cell.length_b   1.000
_cell.length_c   1.000
_cell.angle_alpha   90.00
_cell.angle_beta   90.00
_cell.angle_gamma   90.00
#
_symmetry.space_group_name_H-M   'P 1'
#
loop_
_entity.id
_entity.type
_entity.pdbx_description
1 polymer ?
#
loop_
_entity_poly.entity_id
_entity_poly.type
_entity_poly.pdbx_seq_one_letter_code
_entity_poly.pdbx_strand_id
1 'polypeptide(L)'
;CYYEFMHCIQHLSFKPKWKWVQFMKQRHNEHHYFDEDGNYGITNYAWDRLLGTYYEKKDRPRRSPTVFNLGYTEDVAVTYPWVKDLSGGIASGHPRRRAIGADEEQEKQA
;
A
#
# COMPACT_ATOMS: atom_id res chain seq x y z
N CYS A 1 17.07 -3.62 -12.53
CA CYS A 1 16.91 -5.10 -12.68
C CYS A 1 16.74 -5.86 -11.36
N TYR A 2 17.77 -6.11 -10.52
CA TYR A 2 17.59 -6.98 -9.34
C TYR A 2 16.53 -6.46 -8.35
N TYR A 3 16.61 -5.18 -7.99
CA TYR A 3 15.68 -4.54 -7.06
C TYR A 3 14.22 -4.65 -7.53
N GLU A 4 13.95 -4.27 -8.79
CA GLU A 4 12.60 -4.30 -9.38
C GLU A 4 12.10 -5.73 -9.57
N PHE A 5 12.98 -6.67 -9.92
CA PHE A 5 12.63 -8.09 -10.01
C PHE A 5 12.17 -8.61 -8.64
N MET A 6 12.93 -8.31 -7.59
CA MET A 6 12.54 -8.68 -6.23
C MET A 6 11.26 -7.98 -5.79
N HIS A 7 11.04 -6.73 -6.18
CA HIS A 7 9.78 -6.01 -5.93
C HIS A 7 8.60 -6.72 -6.60
N CYS A 8 8.72 -7.03 -7.89
CA CYS A 8 7.69 -7.71 -8.67
C CYS A 8 7.33 -9.07 -8.04
N ILE A 9 8.33 -9.88 -7.71
CA ILE A 9 8.14 -11.17 -7.06
C ILE A 9 7.36 -11.06 -5.75
N GLN A 10 7.58 -10.02 -4.96
CA GLN A 10 6.89 -9.86 -3.68
C GLN A 10 5.38 -9.63 -3.85
N HIS A 11 4.97 -8.98 -4.94
CA HIS A 11 3.56 -8.76 -5.30
C HIS A 11 2.86 -9.97 -5.89
N LEU A 12 3.58 -10.92 -6.47
CA LEU A 12 2.97 -12.11 -7.08
C LEU A 12 2.33 -13.03 -6.04
N SER A 13 1.17 -13.60 -6.35
CA SER A 13 0.41 -14.53 -5.49
C SER A 13 1.03 -15.94 -5.39
N PHE A 14 2.29 -16.04 -4.98
CA PHE A 14 2.95 -17.31 -4.70
C PHE A 14 3.65 -17.31 -3.34
N LYS A 15 3.97 -18.48 -2.80
CA LYS A 15 4.72 -18.62 -1.55
C LYS A 15 6.19 -18.93 -1.84
N PRO A 16 7.14 -18.01 -1.55
CA PRO A 16 8.56 -18.28 -1.76
C PRO A 16 9.05 -19.46 -0.92
N LYS A 17 9.93 -20.30 -1.48
CA LYS A 17 10.51 -21.44 -0.74
C LYS A 17 11.53 -20.99 0.30
N TRP A 18 12.28 -19.93 0.03
CA TRP A 18 13.33 -19.44 0.91
C TRP A 18 12.79 -18.53 2.01
N LYS A 19 13.17 -18.81 3.26
CA LYS A 19 12.70 -18.05 4.45
C LYS A 19 13.00 -16.56 4.36
N TRP A 20 14.16 -16.16 3.86
CA TRP A 20 14.53 -14.75 3.73
C TRP A 20 13.65 -14.01 2.71
N VAL A 21 13.23 -14.68 1.62
CA VAL A 21 12.27 -14.10 0.65
C VAL A 21 10.86 -14.03 1.22
N GLN A 22 10.46 -15.03 2.03
CA GLN A 22 9.20 -14.94 2.77
C GLN A 22 9.20 -13.75 3.72
N PHE A 23 10.32 -13.50 4.41
CA PHE A 23 10.47 -12.35 5.30
C PHE A 23 10.35 -11.01 4.56
N MET A 24 11.08 -10.82 3.45
CA MET A 24 10.94 -9.59 2.64
C MET A 24 9.50 -9.42 2.15
N LYS A 25 8.92 -10.47 1.58
CA LYS A 25 7.53 -10.43 1.09
C LYS A 25 6.55 -10.07 2.20
N GLN A 26 6.73 -10.58 3.41
CA GLN A 26 5.87 -10.25 4.55
C GLN A 26 5.96 -8.76 4.89
N ARG A 27 7.17 -8.21 5.04
CA ARG A 27 7.39 -6.80 5.36
C ARG A 27 6.88 -5.87 4.26
N HIS A 28 7.10 -6.22 2.99
CA HIS A 28 6.59 -5.49 1.84
C HIS A 28 5.06 -5.52 1.73
N ASN A 29 4.44 -6.65 2.06
CA ASN A 29 2.98 -6.73 2.16
C ASN A 29 2.43 -5.91 3.34
N GLU A 30 3.15 -5.86 4.47
CA GLU A 30 2.78 -4.98 5.58
C GLU A 30 2.80 -3.51 5.14
N HIS A 31 3.82 -3.09 4.38
CA HIS A 31 3.86 -1.76 3.77
C HIS A 31 2.61 -1.47 2.90
N HIS A 32 2.23 -2.37 2.01
CA HIS A 32 1.11 -2.15 1.08
C HIS A 32 -0.30 -2.32 1.67
N TYR A 33 -0.44 -3.12 2.73
CA TYR A 33 -1.77 -3.56 3.20
C TYR A 33 -2.02 -3.27 4.68
N PHE A 34 -1.00 -2.86 5.42
CA PHE A 34 -1.12 -2.53 6.83
C PHE A 34 -0.75 -1.08 7.14
N ASP A 35 0.45 -0.64 6.77
CA ASP A 35 0.89 0.72 7.06
C ASP A 35 2.00 1.13 6.10
N GLU A 36 1.69 2.11 5.27
CA GLU A 36 2.55 2.65 4.23
C GLU A 36 3.69 3.52 4.79
N ASP A 37 3.58 3.98 6.04
CA ASP A 37 4.55 4.85 6.71
C ASP A 37 5.66 4.04 7.40
N GLY A 38 6.18 3.04 6.70
CA GLY A 38 7.28 2.21 7.18
C GLY A 38 7.56 1.01 6.29
N ASN A 39 8.62 0.27 6.64
CA ASN A 39 9.14 -0.86 5.87
C ASN A 39 9.34 -0.51 4.39
N TYR A 40 10.00 0.62 4.10
CA TYR A 40 10.25 1.10 2.73
C TYR A 40 11.22 0.21 1.97
N GLY A 41 12.06 -0.54 2.68
CA GLY A 41 13.01 -1.47 2.11
C GLY A 41 12.35 -2.64 1.38
N ILE A 42 12.78 -2.89 0.14
CA ILE A 42 12.29 -4.02 -0.68
C ILE A 42 13.22 -5.23 -0.58
N THR A 43 14.54 -5.01 -0.62
CA THR A 43 15.55 -6.09 -0.61
C THR A 43 16.29 -6.23 0.72
N ASN A 44 16.33 -5.15 1.51
CA ASN A 44 16.91 -5.12 2.85
C ASN A 44 16.24 -4.01 3.66
N TYR A 45 16.32 -4.11 4.99
CA TYR A 45 15.70 -3.19 5.95
C TYR A 45 16.75 -2.53 6.86
N ALA A 46 17.98 -2.38 6.38
CA ALA A 46 19.05 -1.75 7.16
C ALA A 46 18.76 -0.26 7.34
N TRP A 47 18.37 0.41 6.25
CA TRP A 47 17.97 1.82 6.26
C TRP A 47 16.69 2.03 7.07
N ASP A 48 15.73 1.11 7.00
CA ASP A 48 14.53 1.23 7.83
C ASP A 48 14.83 1.20 9.32
N ARG A 49 15.81 0.38 9.74
CA ARG A 49 16.24 0.36 11.15
C ARG A 49 17.01 1.62 11.51
N LEU A 50 17.88 2.10 10.63
CA LEU A 50 18.68 3.29 10.86
C LEU A 50 17.82 4.55 10.98
N LEU A 51 16.77 4.65 10.15
CA LEU A 51 15.88 5.80 10.07
C LEU A 51 14.61 5.65 10.94
N GLY A 52 14.46 4.54 11.66
CA GLY A 52 13.33 4.30 12.57
C GLY A 52 12.01 3.97 11.87
N THR A 53 12.03 3.58 10.59
CA THR A 53 10.85 3.25 9.78
C THR A 53 10.58 1.75 9.73
N TYR A 54 11.43 0.92 10.35
CA TYR A 54 11.22 -0.51 10.49
C TYR A 54 10.12 -0.82 11.50
N TYR A 55 9.17 -1.68 11.14
CA TYR A 55 8.16 -2.18 12.08
C TYR A 55 7.75 -3.62 11.78
N GLU A 56 7.25 -4.32 12.81
CA GLU A 56 6.47 -5.53 12.63
C GLU A 56 4.99 -5.24 12.90
N LYS A 57 4.08 -5.95 12.23
CA LYS A 57 2.63 -5.76 12.42
C LYS A 57 2.19 -5.78 13.90
N LYS A 58 2.85 -6.56 14.76
CA LYS A 58 2.55 -6.62 16.21
C LYS A 58 2.81 -5.29 16.94
N ASP A 59 3.70 -4.46 16.40
CA ASP A 59 4.12 -3.19 17.01
C ASP A 59 3.13 -2.06 16.69
N ARG A 60 2.26 -2.26 15.68
CA ARG A 60 1.25 -1.29 15.25
C ARG A 60 -0.16 -1.85 15.45
N PRO A 61 -0.94 -1.36 16.43
CA PRO A 61 -2.22 -1.97 16.80
C PRO A 61 -3.34 -1.72 15.78
N ARG A 62 -3.20 -0.71 14.91
CA ARG A 62 -4.20 -0.33 13.91
C ARG A 62 -3.57 -0.24 12.53
N ARG A 63 -4.37 -0.60 11.52
CA ARG A 63 -4.05 -0.37 10.12
C ARG A 63 -4.11 1.13 9.81
N SER A 64 -3.17 1.64 9.01
CA SER A 64 -3.18 3.02 8.56
C SER A 64 -4.49 3.34 7.79
N PRO A 65 -5.09 4.52 8.02
CA PRO A 65 -6.26 4.98 7.26
C PRO A 65 -5.94 5.23 5.79
N THR A 66 -4.67 5.49 5.47
CA THR A 66 -4.19 5.96 4.17
C THR A 66 -3.34 4.93 3.41
N VAL A 67 -3.33 3.68 3.87
CA VAL A 67 -2.55 2.58 3.27
C VAL A 67 -2.83 2.32 1.79
N PHE A 68 -4.00 2.72 1.29
CA PHE A 68 -4.40 2.53 -0.11
C PHE A 68 -4.35 3.80 -0.96
N ASN A 69 -4.00 4.94 -0.38
CA ASN A 69 -3.90 6.23 -1.06
C ASN A 69 -2.61 7.01 -0.73
N LEU A 70 -1.67 6.42 0.03
CA LEU A 70 -0.36 7.01 0.34
C LEU A 70 -0.44 8.42 0.95
N GLY A 71 -1.43 8.63 1.82
CA GLY A 71 -1.64 9.92 2.49
C GLY A 71 -2.45 10.93 1.68
N TYR A 72 -2.95 10.57 0.50
CA TYR A 72 -3.78 11.46 -0.33
C TYR A 72 -5.21 11.58 0.23
N THR A 73 -5.38 12.45 1.22
CA THR A 73 -6.66 12.75 1.89
C THR A 73 -7.44 13.87 1.18
N GLU A 74 -8.66 14.11 1.63
CA GLU A 74 -9.49 15.25 1.22
C GLU A 74 -8.77 16.59 1.37
N ASP A 75 -8.03 16.78 2.47
CA ASP A 75 -7.26 18.01 2.70
C ASP A 75 -6.14 18.19 1.66
N VAL A 76 -5.46 17.11 1.29
CA VAL A 76 -4.44 17.12 0.22
C VAL A 76 -5.09 17.37 -1.14
N ALA A 77 -6.29 16.84 -1.37
CA ALA A 77 -7.04 17.06 -2.61
C ALA A 77 -7.50 18.51 -2.79
N VAL A 78 -7.62 19.32 -1.72
CA VAL A 78 -7.82 20.77 -1.85
C VAL A 78 -6.61 21.43 -2.53
N THR A 79 -5.41 20.95 -2.24
CA THR A 79 -4.16 21.49 -2.82
C THR A 79 -3.89 20.95 -4.21
N TYR A 80 -4.26 19.68 -4.47
CA TYR A 80 -4.00 18.97 -5.72
C TYR A 80 -5.28 18.43 -6.38
N PRO A 81 -6.29 19.28 -6.68
CA PRO A 81 -7.61 18.83 -7.12
C PRO A 81 -7.57 17.98 -8.41
N TRP A 82 -6.65 18.30 -9.33
CA TRP A 82 -6.50 17.55 -10.58
C TRP A 82 -6.12 16.08 -10.35
N VAL A 83 -5.45 15.73 -9.25
CA VAL A 83 -5.11 14.33 -8.94
C VAL A 83 -6.38 13.56 -8.58
N LYS A 84 -7.32 14.18 -7.86
CA LYS A 84 -8.63 13.58 -7.55
C LYS A 84 -9.43 13.37 -8.83
N ASP A 85 -9.47 14.36 -9.70
CA ASP A 85 -10.25 14.31 -10.95
C ASP A 85 -9.72 13.22 -11.88
N LEU A 86 -8.40 13.13 -12.05
CA LEU A 86 -7.76 12.11 -12.89
C LEU A 86 -7.83 10.70 -12.29
N SER A 87 -7.93 10.58 -10.97
CA SER A 87 -7.99 9.29 -10.27
C SER A 87 -9.41 8.74 -10.11
N GLY A 88 -10.44 9.49 -10.55
CA GLY A 88 -11.84 9.11 -10.36
C GLY A 88 -12.32 9.23 -8.91
N GLY A 89 -11.73 10.15 -8.14
CA GLY A 89 -12.04 10.37 -6.73
C GLY A 89 -10.88 10.08 -5.80
N ILE A 90 -11.17 10.06 -4.49
CA ILE A 90 -10.20 9.71 -3.45
C ILE A 90 -10.36 8.24 -3.10
N ALA A 91 -9.27 7.50 -3.22
CA ALA A 91 -9.21 6.09 -2.91
C ALA A 91 -9.44 5.83 -1.42
N SER A 92 -10.70 5.65 -1.00
CA SER A 92 -11.06 5.20 0.34
C SER A 92 -11.46 3.72 0.32
N GLY A 93 -10.82 2.91 1.18
CA GLY A 93 -11.15 1.49 1.36
C GLY A 93 -10.36 0.48 0.52
N HIS A 94 -10.76 -0.79 0.62
CA HIS A 94 -10.01 -1.92 0.05
C HIS A 94 -10.07 -1.91 -1.49
N PRO A 95 -8.95 -2.13 -2.21
CA PRO A 95 -8.90 -2.02 -3.68
C PRO A 95 -10.00 -2.78 -4.42
N ARG A 96 -10.31 -3.98 -3.93
CA ARG A 96 -11.35 -4.87 -4.47
C ARG A 96 -12.79 -4.34 -4.34
N ARG A 97 -13.06 -3.42 -3.40
CA ARG A 97 -14.37 -2.78 -3.22
C ARG A 97 -14.52 -1.48 -4.01
N ARG A 98 -13.40 -0.87 -4.43
CA ARG A 98 -13.41 0.37 -5.24
C ARG A 98 -14.06 0.16 -6.61
N ALA A 99 -13.84 -1.00 -7.24
CA ALA A 99 -14.46 -1.33 -8.53
C ALA A 99 -16.00 -1.46 -8.43
N ILE A 100 -16.50 -1.98 -7.30
CA ILE A 100 -17.94 -2.23 -7.11
C ILE A 100 -18.70 -0.93 -6.81
N GLY A 101 -18.10 0.00 -6.06
CA GLY A 101 -18.74 1.28 -5.73
C GLY A 101 -18.92 2.22 -6.93
N ALA A 102 -18.07 2.11 -7.96
CA ALA A 102 -18.22 2.87 -9.20
C ALA A 102 -19.44 2.44 -10.02
N ASP A 103 -19.81 1.16 -9.95
CA ASP A 103 -20.96 0.60 -10.68
C ASP A 103 -22.30 0.96 -9.99
N GLU A 104 -22.35 0.91 -8.65
CA GLU A 104 -23.57 1.22 -7.87
C GLU A 104 -23.98 2.71 -7.91
N GLU A 105 -23.01 3.62 -8.08
CA GLU A 105 -23.26 5.06 -8.17
C GLU A 105 -23.74 5.49 -9.57
N GLN A 106 -23.35 4.75 -10.62
CA GLN A 106 -23.89 4.92 -11.97
C GLN A 106 -25.32 4.37 -12.10
N GLU A 107 -25.64 3.25 -11.46
CA GLU A 107 -26.99 2.64 -11.53
C GLU A 107 -28.07 3.48 -10.83
N LYS A 108 -27.71 4.26 -9.80
CA LYS A 108 -28.65 5.16 -9.11
C LYS A 108 -28.91 6.48 -9.85
N GLN A 109 -28.15 6.76 -10.91
CA GLN A 109 -28.27 7.97 -11.73
C GLN A 109 -28.90 7.69 -13.10
N ALA A 110 -29.23 6.43 -13.42
CA ALA A 110 -29.94 6.00 -14.63
C ALA A 110 -31.43 5.74 -14.34
#